data_AF-A0A7V9QB53-F1
#
_entry.id   AF-A0A7V9QB53-F1
#
_cell.length_a   1.000
_cell.length_b   1.000
_cell.length_c   1.000
_cell.angle_alpha   90.00
_cell.angle_beta   90.00
_cell.angle_gamma   90.00
#
_symmetry.space_group_name_H-M   'P 1'
#
loop_
_entity.id
_entity.type
_entity.pdbx_description
1 polymer ?
#
loop_
_entity_poly.entity_id
_entity_poly.type
_entity_poly.pdbx_seq_one_letter_code
_entity_poly.pdbx_strand_id
1 'polypeptide(L)'
;MNVVLPKHLRTARFDRLFAVEMNDFDVERLLPALFHLVVTQGRERGPRANDPKKLNEYITALAEHERLEGFDKDSGKRLLERWVRSSVIRMGGVGRGGKGGEQIEYVQPLTVLAYKPGFPAESSRQRNVHRFVYRALLNSFRTSGDLPSLRAALAQEFIRAFGPGTVIDTQGAKFDGTYDGETELDIHTLLGLCFLDGFTATSAGKVDRSEAPDPALPRSAAEIGEDLLLYPLAYRDRLPPYALTRGFMALITLHMFVYTVRLMAATTDLARTGELPAAMRHDLNGNVEPQLYVDFTRHR
;
A
#
# COMPACT_ATOMS: atom_id res chain seq x y z
N MET A 1 -8.12 32.14 -14.99
CA MET A 1 -8.96 32.61 -13.86
C MET A 1 -8.39 32.04 -12.58
N ASN A 2 -7.86 32.88 -11.68
CA ASN A 2 -7.31 32.44 -10.40
C ASN A 2 -8.35 32.64 -9.30
N VAL A 3 -8.94 31.56 -8.82
CA VAL A 3 -9.85 31.62 -7.66
C VAL A 3 -8.99 31.65 -6.39
N VAL A 4 -8.98 32.78 -5.69
CA VAL A 4 -8.27 32.91 -4.41
C VAL A 4 -9.15 32.39 -3.28
N LEU A 5 -8.89 31.16 -2.86
CA LEU A 5 -9.59 30.56 -1.71
C LEU A 5 -9.03 31.11 -0.38
N PRO A 6 -9.89 31.45 0.60
CA PRO A 6 -9.50 31.74 1.98
C PRO A 6 -8.69 30.58 2.59
N LYS A 7 -7.68 30.87 3.44
CA LYS A 7 -6.79 29.85 4.01
C LYS A 7 -7.54 28.69 4.69
N HIS A 8 -8.64 28.98 5.39
CA HIS A 8 -9.46 27.97 6.07
C HIS A 8 -10.25 27.07 5.09
N LEU A 9 -10.51 27.53 3.87
CA LEU A 9 -11.15 26.74 2.82
C LEU A 9 -10.14 25.98 1.94
N ARG A 10 -8.85 26.36 1.95
CA ARG A 10 -7.80 25.64 1.19
C ARG A 10 -7.56 24.21 1.68
N THR A 11 -7.96 23.92 2.92
CA THR A 11 -7.85 22.60 3.56
C THR A 11 -9.22 22.07 4.00
N ALA A 12 -10.32 22.69 3.57
CA ALA A 12 -11.65 22.19 3.88
C ALA A 12 -11.86 20.85 3.17
N ARG A 13 -11.65 19.77 3.92
CA ARG A 13 -11.99 18.41 3.50
C ARG A 13 -13.33 18.05 4.15
N PHE A 14 -14.24 17.55 3.33
CA PHE A 14 -15.49 16.98 3.84
C PHE A 14 -15.30 15.47 3.98
N ASP A 15 -14.73 15.04 5.11
CA ASP A 15 -14.36 13.64 5.37
C ASP A 15 -15.55 12.67 5.29
N ARG A 16 -16.77 13.16 5.52
CA ARG A 16 -18.01 12.39 5.36
C ARG A 16 -18.30 11.98 3.92
N LEU A 17 -17.81 12.74 2.94
CA LEU A 17 -17.97 12.44 1.51
C LEU A 17 -16.69 11.85 0.91
N PHE A 18 -15.54 12.39 1.30
CA PHE A 18 -14.24 12.02 0.75
C PHE A 18 -13.43 11.22 1.75
N ALA A 19 -13.70 9.92 1.86
CA ALA A 19 -12.90 8.98 2.66
C ALA A 19 -11.44 8.88 2.16
N VAL A 20 -11.24 9.12 0.86
CA VAL A 20 -9.93 9.29 0.20
C VAL A 20 -9.85 10.67 -0.45
N GLU A 21 -8.66 11.25 -0.51
CA GLU A 21 -8.44 12.48 -1.29
C GLU A 21 -8.27 12.12 -2.76
N MET A 22 -9.07 12.73 -3.66
CA MET A 22 -9.14 12.39 -5.08
C MET A 22 -8.01 12.98 -5.95
N ASN A 23 -6.88 13.30 -5.32
CA ASN A 23 -5.67 13.69 -6.05
C ASN A 23 -4.89 12.44 -6.47
N ASP A 24 -3.93 12.61 -7.38
CA ASP A 24 -3.03 11.55 -7.80
C ASP A 24 -2.36 10.86 -6.59
N PHE A 25 -2.38 9.52 -6.61
CA PHE A 25 -1.72 8.66 -5.63
C PHE A 25 -0.99 7.53 -6.37
N ASP A 26 0.21 7.22 -5.89
CA ASP A 26 1.05 6.15 -6.43
C ASP A 26 0.78 4.85 -5.66
N VAL A 27 0.33 3.81 -6.36
CA VAL A 27 0.00 2.50 -5.77
C VAL A 27 1.26 1.75 -5.33
N GLU A 28 2.39 1.88 -6.03
CA GLU A 28 3.65 1.26 -5.60
C GLU A 28 4.06 1.82 -4.24
N ARG A 29 3.95 3.16 -4.09
CA ARG A 29 4.19 3.86 -2.81
C ARG A 29 3.18 3.49 -1.71
N LEU A 30 1.97 3.11 -2.10
CA LEU A 30 0.87 2.78 -1.19
C LEU A 30 1.13 1.46 -0.47
N LEU A 31 1.60 0.45 -1.21
CA LEU A 31 1.66 -0.92 -0.72
C LEU A 31 2.50 -1.12 0.54
N PRO A 32 3.70 -0.52 0.71
CA PRO A 32 4.44 -0.63 1.96
C PRO A 32 3.67 -0.12 3.19
N ALA A 33 2.77 0.86 3.04
CA ALA A 33 1.92 1.30 4.15
C ALA A 33 0.69 0.40 4.35
N LEU A 34 0.13 -0.15 3.27
CA LEU A 34 -0.92 -1.16 3.38
C LEU A 34 -0.38 -2.43 4.06
N PHE A 35 0.78 -2.94 3.66
CA PHE A 35 1.44 -4.10 4.28
C PHE A 35 1.73 -3.84 5.76
N HIS A 36 2.19 -2.64 6.12
CA HIS A 36 2.33 -2.26 7.54
C HIS A 36 1.01 -2.42 8.29
N LEU A 37 -0.08 -1.83 7.79
CA LEU A 37 -1.39 -1.91 8.45
C LEU A 37 -1.88 -3.35 8.55
N VAL A 38 -1.68 -4.16 7.52
CA VAL A 38 -2.11 -5.55 7.52
C VAL A 38 -1.31 -6.38 8.54
N VAL A 39 0.03 -6.34 8.46
CA VAL A 39 0.89 -7.14 9.35
C VAL A 39 0.77 -6.71 10.81
N THR A 40 0.65 -5.41 11.07
CA THR A 40 0.49 -4.87 12.43
C THR A 40 -0.97 -4.81 12.90
N GLN A 41 -1.90 -5.42 12.14
CA GLN A 41 -3.31 -5.55 12.52
C GLN A 41 -3.99 -4.19 12.80
N GLY A 42 -3.71 -3.19 11.97
CA GLY A 42 -4.35 -1.87 11.97
C GLY A 42 -3.63 -0.81 12.80
N ARG A 43 -2.49 -1.15 13.42
CA ARG A 43 -1.70 -0.20 14.22
C ARG A 43 -0.95 0.78 13.33
N GLU A 44 -0.86 2.02 13.78
CA GLU A 44 -0.06 3.03 13.09
C GLU A 44 1.44 2.71 13.13
N ARG A 45 2.23 3.39 12.30
CA ARG A 45 3.69 3.34 12.41
C ARG A 45 4.12 4.10 13.67
N GLY A 46 5.04 3.50 14.41
CA GLY A 46 5.74 4.15 15.51
C GLY A 46 6.75 5.20 15.00
N PRO A 47 7.57 5.75 15.92
CA PRO A 47 8.61 6.70 15.55
C PRO A 47 9.54 6.14 14.48
N ARG A 48 9.92 7.02 13.54
CA ARG A 48 10.80 6.66 12.43
C ARG A 48 12.18 6.24 12.95
N ALA A 49 12.57 4.99 12.69
CA ALA A 49 13.87 4.44 13.06
C ALA A 49 14.97 4.69 11.99
N ASN A 50 14.58 4.75 10.72
CA ASN A 50 15.50 4.83 9.58
C ASN A 50 15.48 6.22 8.93
N ASP A 51 16.63 6.70 8.44
CA ASP A 51 16.73 7.97 7.72
C ASP A 51 16.71 7.70 6.20
N PRO A 52 15.69 8.16 5.46
CA PRO A 52 15.62 7.92 4.02
C PRO A 52 16.74 8.62 3.23
N LYS A 53 17.52 9.53 3.83
CA LYS A 53 18.66 10.19 3.16
C LYS A 53 19.96 9.38 3.21
N LYS A 54 20.01 8.33 4.04
CA LYS A 54 21.23 7.56 4.32
C LYS A 54 21.42 6.36 3.38
N LEU A 55 21.09 6.50 2.09
CA LEU A 55 21.19 5.40 1.11
C LEU A 55 22.59 4.75 1.10
N ASN A 56 23.66 5.54 1.17
CA ASN A 56 25.03 5.02 1.15
C ASN A 56 25.33 4.09 2.34
N GLU A 57 24.75 4.34 3.51
CA GLU A 57 24.89 3.47 4.68
C GLU A 57 24.21 2.12 4.42
N TYR A 58 23.00 2.14 3.85
CA TYR A 58 22.25 0.91 3.51
C TYR A 58 22.90 0.11 2.38
N ILE A 59 23.49 0.78 1.38
CA ILE A 59 24.26 0.09 0.33
C ILE A 59 25.55 -0.53 0.87
N THR A 60 26.21 0.14 1.82
CA THR A 60 27.40 -0.41 2.47
C THR A 60 27.05 -1.67 3.26
N ALA A 61 25.98 -1.62 4.05
CA ALA A 61 25.47 -2.79 4.77
C ALA A 61 25.08 -3.93 3.81
N LEU A 62 24.43 -3.61 2.68
CA LEU A 62 24.08 -4.61 1.67
C LEU A 62 25.32 -5.25 1.01
N ALA A 63 26.37 -4.47 0.73
CA ALA A 63 27.59 -4.98 0.13
C ALA A 63 28.35 -5.95 1.06
N GLU A 64 28.13 -5.85 2.38
CA GLU A 64 28.70 -6.72 3.41
C GLU A 64 27.78 -7.90 3.77
N HIS A 65 26.63 -8.04 3.11
CA HIS A 65 25.65 -9.08 3.38
C HIS A 65 26.17 -10.46 2.94
N GLU A 66 26.03 -11.47 3.79
CA GLU A 66 26.60 -12.83 3.59
C GLU A 66 26.19 -13.53 2.28
N ARG A 67 25.05 -13.14 1.71
CA ARG A 67 24.50 -13.68 0.45
C ARG A 67 24.95 -12.95 -0.81
N LEU A 68 25.78 -11.93 -0.68
CA LEU A 68 26.28 -11.12 -1.78
C LEU A 68 27.79 -11.24 -1.87
N GLU A 69 28.27 -11.53 -3.07
CA GLU A 69 29.70 -11.66 -3.37
C GLU A 69 30.06 -10.74 -4.55
N GLY A 70 31.31 -10.27 -4.57
CA GLY A 70 31.85 -9.50 -5.70
C GLY A 70 31.58 -7.99 -5.67
N PHE A 71 31.03 -7.46 -4.58
CA PHE A 71 30.73 -6.03 -4.40
C PHE A 71 31.72 -5.29 -3.47
N ASP A 72 32.83 -5.93 -3.09
CA ASP A 72 33.78 -5.42 -2.08
C ASP A 72 34.56 -4.17 -2.52
N LYS A 73 34.69 -3.97 -3.84
CA LYS A 73 35.41 -2.85 -4.44
C LYS A 73 34.48 -1.68 -4.73
N ASP A 74 35.04 -0.46 -4.82
CA ASP A 74 34.28 0.75 -5.16
C ASP A 74 33.47 0.66 -6.45
N SER A 75 33.99 -0.04 -7.47
CA SER A 75 33.27 -0.28 -8.72
C SER A 75 32.07 -1.22 -8.52
N GLY A 76 32.24 -2.24 -7.67
CA GLY A 76 31.17 -3.15 -7.26
C GLY A 76 30.09 -2.41 -6.47
N LYS A 77 30.46 -1.66 -5.43
CA LYS A 77 29.50 -0.86 -4.65
C LYS A 77 28.68 0.09 -5.51
N ARG A 78 29.30 0.74 -6.52
CA ARG A 78 28.58 1.59 -7.48
C ARG A 78 27.61 0.82 -8.37
N LEU A 79 27.96 -0.39 -8.79
CA LEU A 79 27.07 -1.25 -9.56
C LEU A 79 25.88 -1.69 -8.69
N LEU A 80 26.15 -2.12 -7.46
CA LEU A 80 25.14 -2.51 -6.48
C LEU A 80 24.15 -1.38 -6.19
N GLU A 81 24.67 -0.16 -5.95
CA GLU A 81 23.84 1.02 -5.77
C GLU A 81 22.91 1.26 -6.97
N ARG A 82 23.43 1.17 -8.20
CA ARG A 82 22.63 1.35 -9.42
C ARG A 82 21.56 0.28 -9.56
N TRP A 83 21.88 -0.96 -9.21
CA TRP A 83 20.93 -2.07 -9.26
C TRP A 83 19.81 -1.91 -8.21
N VAL A 84 20.15 -1.54 -6.98
CA VAL A 84 19.17 -1.25 -5.93
C VAL A 84 18.27 -0.08 -6.34
N ARG A 85 18.84 1.01 -6.87
CA ARG A 85 18.08 2.18 -7.35
C ARG A 85 17.16 1.87 -8.53
N SER A 86 17.46 0.86 -9.35
CA SER A 86 16.65 0.51 -10.52
C SER A 86 15.58 -0.54 -10.22
N SER A 87 15.75 -1.36 -9.18
CA SER A 87 14.90 -2.54 -8.95
C SER A 87 14.26 -2.63 -7.55
N VAL A 88 14.92 -2.12 -6.51
CA VAL A 88 14.50 -2.34 -5.11
C VAL A 88 13.88 -1.09 -4.47
N ILE A 89 14.33 0.10 -4.85
CA ILE A 89 13.85 1.35 -4.23
C ILE A 89 13.40 2.37 -5.26
N ARG A 90 12.49 3.25 -4.83
CA ARG A 90 12.22 4.50 -5.53
C ARG A 90 12.89 5.66 -4.83
N MET A 91 13.66 6.44 -5.58
CA MET A 91 14.27 7.68 -5.10
C MET A 91 13.37 8.88 -5.39
N GLY A 92 13.37 9.87 -4.50
CA GLY A 92 12.66 11.13 -4.66
C GLY A 92 13.48 12.31 -4.13
N GLY A 93 13.11 13.52 -4.55
CA GLY A 93 13.73 14.75 -4.06
C GLY A 93 13.22 15.16 -2.67
N VAL A 94 14.08 15.80 -1.88
CA VAL A 94 13.72 16.41 -0.60
C VAL A 94 13.24 17.85 -0.83
N GLY A 95 12.03 18.16 -0.36
CA GLY A 95 11.43 19.49 -0.47
C GLY A 95 10.97 19.87 -1.88
N ARG A 96 10.50 21.11 -2.04
CA ARG A 96 9.96 21.61 -3.31
C ARG A 96 11.10 21.78 -4.33
N GLY A 97 11.05 21.00 -5.42
CA GLY A 97 12.06 21.01 -6.47
C GLY A 97 13.36 20.27 -6.12
N GLY A 98 13.37 19.41 -5.09
CA GLY A 98 14.52 18.54 -4.78
C GLY A 98 15.75 19.26 -4.20
N LYS A 99 15.62 20.53 -3.80
CA LYS A 99 16.74 21.35 -3.30
C LYS A 99 17.41 20.78 -2.04
N GLY A 100 16.74 19.90 -1.30
CA GLY A 100 17.29 19.27 -0.09
C GLY A 100 18.05 17.97 -0.32
N GLY A 101 18.35 17.62 -1.58
CA GLY A 101 18.99 16.36 -1.97
C GLY A 101 18.00 15.25 -2.33
N GLU A 102 18.53 14.03 -2.46
CA GLU A 102 17.73 12.82 -2.72
C GLU A 102 17.42 12.07 -1.41
N GLN A 103 16.32 11.31 -1.43
CA GLN A 103 15.92 10.41 -0.36
C GLN A 103 15.22 9.19 -0.93
N ILE A 104 15.23 8.08 -0.17
CA ILE A 104 14.40 6.91 -0.44
C ILE A 104 12.94 7.31 -0.22
N GLU A 105 12.14 7.23 -1.27
CA GLU A 105 10.71 7.54 -1.19
C GLU A 105 9.94 6.31 -0.68
N TYR A 106 10.22 5.13 -1.22
CA TYR A 106 9.69 3.85 -0.75
C TYR A 106 10.57 2.69 -1.25
N VAL A 107 10.43 1.54 -0.58
CA VAL A 107 10.94 0.26 -1.08
C VAL A 107 9.87 -0.34 -1.98
N GLN A 108 10.28 -0.86 -3.13
CA GLN A 108 9.41 -1.54 -4.08
C GLN A 108 8.73 -2.73 -3.37
N PRO A 109 7.41 -2.93 -3.55
CA PRO A 109 6.64 -3.96 -2.84
C PRO A 109 6.86 -5.38 -3.42
N LEU A 110 8.12 -5.77 -3.60
CA LEU A 110 8.50 -7.10 -4.10
C LEU A 110 8.15 -8.22 -3.11
N THR A 111 8.05 -7.86 -1.83
CA THR A 111 7.69 -8.74 -0.71
C THR A 111 6.87 -7.94 0.30
N VAL A 112 6.08 -8.64 1.13
CA VAL A 112 5.35 -8.05 2.25
C VAL A 112 6.29 -7.27 3.18
N LEU A 113 7.56 -7.67 3.33
CA LEU A 113 8.55 -7.00 4.19
C LEU A 113 8.95 -5.59 3.73
N ALA A 114 8.47 -5.10 2.57
CA ALA A 114 8.72 -3.73 2.13
C ALA A 114 8.24 -2.65 3.13
N TYR A 115 7.38 -2.99 4.09
CA TYR A 115 7.00 -2.08 5.18
C TYR A 115 8.11 -1.86 6.22
N LYS A 116 9.03 -2.83 6.41
CA LYS A 116 10.02 -2.89 7.50
C LYS A 116 10.77 -1.57 7.72
N PRO A 117 11.26 -0.87 6.68
CA PRO A 117 12.01 0.38 6.84
C PRO A 117 11.17 1.57 7.34
N GLY A 118 9.83 1.48 7.25
CA GLY A 118 8.93 2.57 7.59
C GLY A 118 8.78 3.62 6.50
N PHE A 119 9.19 3.31 5.28
CA PHE A 119 8.99 4.18 4.11
C PHE A 119 7.66 3.88 3.39
N PRO A 120 7.03 4.86 2.73
CA PRO A 120 7.35 6.29 2.77
C PRO A 120 7.19 6.89 4.18
N ALA A 121 8.06 7.84 4.53
CA ALA A 121 8.03 8.49 5.85
C ALA A 121 6.77 9.32 6.08
N GLU A 122 6.22 9.92 5.01
CA GLU A 122 4.96 10.65 5.04
C GLU A 122 3.86 9.89 4.29
N SER A 123 2.71 9.74 4.95
CA SER A 123 1.48 9.17 4.40
C SER A 123 0.58 10.20 3.69
N SER A 124 0.92 11.48 3.73
CA SER A 124 0.14 12.58 3.13
C SER A 124 -0.15 12.34 1.63
N ARG A 125 0.86 11.87 0.89
CA ARG A 125 0.74 11.53 -0.54
C ARG A 125 0.04 10.19 -0.81
N GLN A 126 -0.26 9.42 0.22
CA GLN A 126 -1.08 8.20 0.09
C GLN A 126 -2.57 8.49 0.25
N ARG A 127 -2.96 9.75 0.54
CA ARG A 127 -4.34 10.25 0.39
C ARG A 127 -5.41 9.41 1.12
N ASN A 128 -5.03 8.76 2.22
CA ASN A 128 -5.80 7.77 2.98
C ASN A 128 -6.24 6.50 2.22
N VAL A 129 -5.78 6.29 1.00
CA VAL A 129 -6.15 5.12 0.19
C VAL A 129 -5.77 3.80 0.87
N HIS A 130 -4.62 3.74 1.55
CA HIS A 130 -4.14 2.53 2.25
C HIS A 130 -5.06 2.15 3.40
N ARG A 131 -5.60 3.14 4.12
CA ARG A 131 -6.56 2.92 5.21
C ARG A 131 -7.92 2.51 4.66
N PHE A 132 -8.36 3.16 3.58
CA PHE A 132 -9.58 2.81 2.88
C PHE A 132 -9.55 1.37 2.38
N VAL A 133 -8.47 0.96 1.69
CA VAL A 133 -8.28 -0.40 1.19
C VAL A 133 -8.18 -1.40 2.34
N TYR A 134 -7.42 -1.11 3.39
CA TYR A 134 -7.34 -1.96 4.58
C TYR A 134 -8.73 -2.22 5.20
N ARG A 135 -9.53 -1.17 5.35
CA ARG A 135 -10.90 -1.27 5.87
C ARG A 135 -11.82 -2.05 4.94
N ALA A 136 -11.73 -1.81 3.63
CA ALA A 136 -12.49 -2.56 2.63
C ALA A 136 -12.19 -4.07 2.70
N LEU A 137 -10.90 -4.44 2.81
CA LEU A 137 -10.46 -5.83 2.99
C LEU A 137 -11.03 -6.45 4.27
N LEU A 138 -10.95 -5.74 5.40
CA LEU A 138 -11.50 -6.23 6.68
C LEU A 138 -13.01 -6.46 6.60
N ASN A 139 -13.75 -5.52 5.99
CA ASN A 139 -15.20 -5.64 5.84
C ASN A 139 -15.60 -6.78 4.91
N SER A 140 -14.73 -7.16 3.98
CA SER A 140 -14.98 -8.23 3.00
C SER A 140 -14.55 -9.60 3.50
N PHE A 141 -13.82 -9.65 4.62
CA PHE A 141 -13.45 -10.88 5.29
C PHE A 141 -14.68 -11.46 6.00
N ARG A 142 -15.46 -12.28 5.27
CA ARG A 142 -16.71 -12.89 5.72
C ARG A 142 -16.46 -14.11 6.62
N THR A 143 -15.70 -13.94 7.69
CA THR A 143 -15.53 -14.99 8.71
C THR A 143 -16.35 -14.64 9.94
N SER A 144 -17.03 -15.62 10.54
CA SER A 144 -17.63 -15.46 11.86
C SER A 144 -16.50 -15.35 12.89
N GLY A 145 -16.28 -14.15 13.43
CA GLY A 145 -15.21 -13.90 14.40
C GLY A 145 -15.26 -12.47 14.92
N ASP A 146 -14.59 -12.22 16.05
CA ASP A 146 -14.37 -10.87 16.54
C ASP A 146 -13.32 -10.13 15.69
N LEU A 147 -13.30 -8.80 15.79
CA LEU A 147 -12.40 -7.95 14.99
C LEU A 147 -10.90 -8.33 15.12
N PRO A 148 -10.36 -8.67 16.31
CA PRO A 148 -8.99 -9.17 16.44
C PRO A 148 -8.72 -10.43 15.59
N SER A 149 -9.62 -11.41 15.61
CA SER A 149 -9.46 -12.64 14.82
C SER A 149 -9.48 -12.36 13.32
N LEU A 150 -10.36 -11.45 12.85
CA LEU A 150 -10.41 -11.04 11.45
C LEU A 150 -9.10 -10.38 11.00
N ARG A 151 -8.53 -9.51 11.83
CA ARG A 151 -7.25 -8.85 11.52
C ARG A 151 -6.09 -9.84 11.47
N ALA A 152 -6.03 -10.78 12.40
CA ALA A 152 -5.02 -11.83 12.41
C ALA A 152 -5.13 -12.73 11.17
N ALA A 153 -6.34 -13.11 10.78
CA ALA A 153 -6.59 -13.91 9.59
C ALA A 153 -6.17 -13.15 8.31
N LEU A 154 -6.56 -11.88 8.18
CA LEU A 154 -6.15 -11.04 7.05
C LEU A 154 -4.61 -10.93 6.97
N ALA A 155 -3.94 -10.72 8.11
CA ALA A 155 -2.48 -10.67 8.17
C ALA A 155 -1.85 -11.98 7.68
N GLN A 156 -2.34 -13.12 8.14
CA GLN A 156 -1.85 -14.43 7.70
C GLN A 156 -2.03 -14.65 6.20
N GLU A 157 -3.18 -14.30 5.62
CA GLU A 157 -3.43 -14.45 4.19
C GLU A 157 -2.51 -13.56 3.35
N PHE A 158 -2.24 -12.33 3.80
CA PHE A 158 -1.30 -11.43 3.13
C PHE A 158 0.15 -11.89 3.26
N ILE A 159 0.57 -12.38 4.43
CA ILE A 159 1.92 -12.92 4.61
C ILE A 159 2.10 -14.16 3.73
N ARG A 160 1.10 -15.04 3.61
CA ARG A 160 1.15 -16.18 2.69
C ARG A 160 1.22 -15.77 1.23
N ALA A 161 0.45 -14.76 0.83
CA ALA A 161 0.38 -14.33 -0.57
C ALA A 161 1.61 -13.53 -1.01
N PHE A 162 2.09 -12.60 -0.18
CA PHE A 162 3.14 -11.63 -0.54
C PHE A 162 4.46 -11.84 0.22
N GLY A 163 4.51 -12.76 1.18
CA GLY A 163 5.70 -13.14 1.93
C GLY A 163 6.26 -14.54 1.67
N PRO A 164 6.13 -15.19 0.49
CA PRO A 164 6.96 -16.37 0.20
C PRO A 164 8.43 -16.09 0.51
N GLY A 165 9.07 -16.99 1.25
CA GLY A 165 10.45 -16.87 1.70
C GLY A 165 10.69 -15.97 2.90
N THR A 166 9.66 -15.42 3.56
CA THR A 166 9.86 -14.56 4.73
C THR A 166 9.45 -15.21 6.04
N VAL A 167 10.22 -14.93 7.08
CA VAL A 167 9.88 -15.23 8.47
C VAL A 167 9.58 -13.91 9.17
N ILE A 168 8.36 -13.74 9.66
CA ILE A 168 7.90 -12.49 10.29
C ILE A 168 7.47 -12.78 11.73
N ASP A 169 8.07 -12.06 12.67
CA ASP A 169 7.66 -12.07 14.07
C ASP A 169 6.36 -11.25 14.23
N THR A 170 5.22 -11.94 14.14
CA THR A 170 3.89 -11.32 14.28
C THR A 170 3.49 -11.03 15.74
N GLN A 171 4.31 -11.45 16.72
CA GLN A 171 4.02 -11.28 18.15
C GLN A 171 4.89 -10.18 18.78
N GLY A 172 6.06 -9.89 18.20
CA GLY A 172 6.95 -8.85 18.65
C GLY A 172 6.42 -7.44 18.43
N ALA A 173 6.84 -6.49 19.27
CA ALA A 173 6.43 -5.09 19.19
C ALA A 173 6.89 -4.38 17.89
N LYS A 174 7.92 -4.92 17.23
CA LYS A 174 8.50 -4.36 16.00
C LYS A 174 7.96 -4.98 14.71
N PHE A 175 7.30 -6.13 14.78
CA PHE A 175 6.88 -6.87 13.60
C PHE A 175 8.03 -7.03 12.60
N ASP A 176 9.19 -7.47 13.08
CA ASP A 176 10.38 -7.62 12.24
C ASP A 176 10.28 -8.91 11.42
N GLY A 177 11.11 -9.02 10.38
CA GLY A 177 11.26 -10.26 9.64
C GLY A 177 12.47 -10.26 8.74
N THR A 178 12.81 -11.46 8.28
CA THR A 178 13.99 -11.76 7.46
C THR A 178 13.65 -12.79 6.39
N TYR A 179 14.57 -13.02 5.47
CA TYR A 179 14.52 -14.16 4.56
C TYR A 179 14.70 -15.47 5.35
N ASP A 180 14.01 -16.54 4.94
CA ASP A 180 14.11 -17.87 5.56
C ASP A 180 15.41 -18.61 5.20
N GLY A 181 16.06 -18.18 4.13
CA GLY A 181 17.32 -18.72 3.65
C GLY A 181 17.22 -19.92 2.72
N GLU A 182 16.01 -20.43 2.47
CA GLU A 182 15.74 -21.70 1.78
C GLU A 182 14.79 -21.52 0.58
N THR A 183 13.79 -20.64 0.66
CA THR A 183 12.79 -20.49 -0.41
C THR A 183 13.43 -19.91 -1.67
N GLU A 184 13.28 -20.56 -2.81
CA GLU A 184 13.74 -20.01 -4.08
C GLU A 184 12.94 -18.76 -4.47
N LEU A 185 13.64 -17.64 -4.67
CA LEU A 185 13.05 -16.36 -5.02
C LEU A 185 13.70 -15.81 -6.28
N ASP A 186 12.96 -14.97 -7.01
CA ASP A 186 13.56 -14.21 -8.10
C ASP A 186 14.63 -13.26 -7.55
N ILE A 187 15.61 -12.94 -8.41
CA ILE A 187 16.80 -12.21 -8.01
C ILE A 187 16.50 -10.82 -7.44
N HIS A 188 15.44 -10.14 -7.88
CA HIS A 188 15.08 -8.83 -7.36
C HIS A 188 14.41 -8.93 -6.00
N THR A 189 13.54 -9.92 -5.79
CA THR A 189 12.93 -10.18 -4.48
C THR A 189 14.01 -10.56 -3.45
N LEU A 190 14.94 -11.45 -3.81
CA LEU A 190 16.05 -11.82 -2.94
C LEU A 190 16.97 -10.63 -2.63
N LEU A 191 17.37 -9.84 -3.64
CA LEU A 191 18.14 -8.61 -3.43
C LEU A 191 17.40 -7.63 -2.52
N GLY A 192 16.08 -7.50 -2.70
CA GLY A 192 15.22 -6.68 -1.86
C GLY A 192 15.22 -7.11 -0.41
N LEU A 193 15.12 -8.42 -0.13
CA LEU A 193 15.19 -8.97 1.22
C LEU A 193 16.56 -8.72 1.87
N CYS A 194 17.66 -9.00 1.17
CA CYS A 194 19.01 -8.69 1.67
C CYS A 194 19.18 -7.18 1.95
N PHE A 195 18.62 -6.31 1.11
CA PHE A 195 18.64 -4.86 1.34
C PHE A 195 17.84 -4.47 2.58
N LEU A 196 16.71 -5.14 2.82
CA LEU A 196 15.85 -4.90 3.98
C LEU A 196 16.49 -5.32 5.31
N ASP A 197 17.46 -6.23 5.30
CA ASP A 197 18.20 -6.63 6.51
C ASP A 197 19.13 -5.54 7.04
N GLY A 198 19.51 -4.58 6.19
CA GLY A 198 20.23 -3.37 6.61
C GLY A 198 19.37 -2.33 7.36
N PHE A 199 18.06 -2.55 7.52
CA PHE A 199 17.15 -1.61 8.16
C PHE A 199 16.69 -2.07 9.55
N THR A 200 16.50 -1.11 10.45
CA THR A 200 15.80 -1.37 11.71
C THR A 200 14.29 -1.43 11.48
N ALA A 201 13.63 -2.51 11.90
CA ALA A 201 12.18 -2.60 11.78
C ALA A 201 11.43 -1.46 12.49
N THR A 202 10.46 -0.90 11.78
CA THR A 202 9.60 0.17 12.30
C THR A 202 8.59 -0.40 13.28
N SER A 203 8.59 0.12 14.51
CA SER A 203 7.67 -0.35 15.54
C SER A 203 6.21 -0.06 15.21
N ALA A 204 5.31 -0.86 15.77
CA ALA A 204 3.89 -0.53 15.78
C ALA A 204 3.62 0.55 16.83
N GLY A 205 2.83 1.56 16.45
CA GLY A 205 2.30 2.57 17.36
C GLY A 205 1.26 1.99 18.32
N LYS A 206 0.95 2.75 19.38
CA LYS A 206 -0.08 2.39 20.37
C LYS A 206 -1.50 2.68 19.91
N VAL A 207 -1.65 3.49 18.84
CA VAL A 207 -2.96 3.93 18.34
C VAL A 207 -3.41 3.02 17.21
N ASP A 208 -4.62 2.50 17.37
CA ASP A 208 -5.36 1.84 16.30
C ASP A 208 -6.10 2.90 15.48
N ARG A 209 -5.85 2.94 14.16
CA ARG A 209 -6.55 3.81 13.22
C ARG A 209 -7.23 3.05 12.08
N SER A 210 -7.59 1.79 12.33
CA SER A 210 -8.48 1.04 11.45
C SER A 210 -9.85 1.72 11.25
N GLU A 211 -10.24 2.62 12.16
CA GLU A 211 -11.43 3.48 12.08
C GLU A 211 -11.26 4.64 11.07
N ALA A 212 -10.98 4.33 9.80
CA ALA A 212 -11.18 5.31 8.73
C ALA A 212 -12.66 5.72 8.66
N PRO A 213 -13.04 6.91 8.17
CA PRO A 213 -14.43 7.28 7.95
C PRO A 213 -15.17 6.26 7.07
N ASP A 214 -16.47 6.10 7.28
CA ASP A 214 -17.29 5.24 6.43
C ASP A 214 -17.19 5.67 4.96
N PRO A 215 -17.04 4.72 4.03
CA PRO A 215 -17.05 5.03 2.62
C PRO A 215 -18.41 5.63 2.23
N ALA A 216 -18.39 6.76 1.54
CA ALA A 216 -19.61 7.38 1.03
C ALA A 216 -20.36 6.49 0.03
N LEU A 217 -19.69 5.50 -0.58
CA LEU A 217 -20.29 4.46 -1.42
C LEU A 217 -20.06 3.07 -0.82
N PRO A 218 -20.89 2.62 0.14
CA PRO A 218 -20.68 1.37 0.88
C PRO A 218 -20.56 0.14 -0.02
N ARG A 219 -21.46 0.02 -1.02
CA ARG A 219 -21.45 -1.13 -1.95
C ARG A 219 -20.20 -1.16 -2.82
N SER A 220 -19.77 -0.01 -3.35
CA SER A 220 -18.52 0.04 -4.11
C SER A 220 -17.31 -0.29 -3.24
N ALA A 221 -17.26 0.19 -2.00
CA ALA A 221 -16.16 -0.18 -1.10
C ALA A 221 -16.14 -1.69 -0.76
N ALA A 222 -17.31 -2.32 -0.64
CA ALA A 222 -17.42 -3.76 -0.46
C ALA A 222 -16.90 -4.54 -1.70
N GLU A 223 -17.28 -4.12 -2.92
CA GLU A 223 -16.79 -4.73 -4.17
C GLU A 223 -15.25 -4.66 -4.25
N ILE A 224 -14.66 -3.52 -3.89
CA ILE A 224 -13.21 -3.35 -3.84
C ILE A 224 -12.58 -4.35 -2.88
N GLY A 225 -13.12 -4.47 -1.67
CA GLY A 225 -12.56 -5.38 -0.68
C GLY A 225 -12.71 -6.85 -1.07
N GLU A 226 -13.84 -7.23 -1.68
CA GLU A 226 -14.09 -8.58 -2.18
C GLU A 226 -13.10 -8.96 -3.28
N ASP A 227 -12.96 -8.14 -4.32
CA ASP A 227 -12.06 -8.42 -5.45
C ASP A 227 -10.59 -8.40 -5.03
N LEU A 228 -10.19 -7.44 -4.19
CA LEU A 228 -8.82 -7.37 -3.66
C LEU A 228 -8.50 -8.53 -2.70
N LEU A 229 -9.48 -9.12 -2.03
CA LEU A 229 -9.28 -10.29 -1.19
C LEU A 229 -9.24 -11.59 -2.01
N LEU A 230 -10.17 -11.74 -2.96
CA LEU A 230 -10.27 -12.93 -3.80
C LEU A 230 -9.05 -13.13 -4.70
N TYR A 231 -8.48 -12.05 -5.22
CA TYR A 231 -7.32 -12.11 -6.10
C TYR A 231 -6.10 -12.83 -5.48
N PRO A 232 -5.52 -12.41 -4.34
CA PRO A 232 -4.40 -13.13 -3.73
C PRO A 232 -4.78 -14.55 -3.31
N LEU A 233 -6.01 -14.79 -2.85
CA LEU A 233 -6.48 -16.14 -2.51
C LEU A 233 -6.52 -17.08 -3.72
N ALA A 234 -6.91 -16.58 -4.89
CA ALA A 234 -7.04 -17.38 -6.10
C ALA A 234 -5.71 -17.61 -6.85
N TYR A 235 -4.75 -16.69 -6.70
CA TYR A 235 -3.55 -16.66 -7.55
C TYR A 235 -2.21 -16.80 -6.83
N ARG A 236 -2.14 -16.74 -5.49
CA ARG A 236 -0.87 -16.82 -4.75
C ARG A 236 -0.02 -18.07 -5.09
N ASP A 237 -0.67 -19.21 -5.32
CA ASP A 237 0.00 -20.49 -5.58
C ASP A 237 0.21 -20.72 -7.10
N ARG A 238 -0.16 -19.73 -7.93
CA ARG A 238 -0.17 -19.82 -9.40
C ARG A 238 0.70 -18.75 -10.07
N LEU A 239 0.99 -17.66 -9.37
CA LEU A 239 1.77 -16.54 -9.90
C LEU A 239 3.03 -16.33 -9.05
N PRO A 240 4.16 -15.97 -9.67
CA PRO A 240 5.32 -15.51 -8.90
C PRO A 240 4.96 -14.23 -8.12
N PRO A 241 5.57 -13.97 -6.95
CA PRO A 241 5.24 -12.83 -6.09
C PRO A 241 5.20 -11.50 -6.82
N TYR A 242 6.18 -11.26 -7.71
CA TYR A 242 6.23 -10.05 -8.52
C TYR A 242 4.97 -9.87 -9.40
N ALA A 243 4.53 -10.91 -10.12
CA ALA A 243 3.35 -10.85 -10.97
C ALA A 243 2.07 -10.69 -10.13
N LEU A 244 2.01 -11.39 -8.98
CA LEU A 244 0.92 -11.26 -8.03
C LEU A 244 0.78 -9.81 -7.55
N THR A 245 1.85 -9.20 -7.05
CA THR A 245 1.88 -7.80 -6.61
C THR A 245 1.46 -6.86 -7.74
N ARG A 246 1.97 -7.04 -8.97
CA ARG A 246 1.59 -6.17 -10.10
C ARG A 246 0.10 -6.23 -10.42
N GLY A 247 -0.50 -7.42 -10.45
CA GLY A 247 -1.95 -7.55 -10.66
C GLY A 247 -2.75 -6.96 -9.50
N PHE A 248 -2.28 -7.12 -8.26
CA PHE A 248 -2.91 -6.49 -7.09
C PHE A 248 -2.88 -4.96 -7.17
N MET A 249 -1.76 -4.37 -7.60
CA MET A 249 -1.65 -2.92 -7.83
C MET A 249 -2.58 -2.44 -8.95
N ALA A 250 -2.69 -3.21 -10.03
CA ALA A 250 -3.58 -2.88 -11.13
C ALA A 250 -5.05 -2.90 -10.67
N LEU A 251 -5.45 -3.88 -9.87
CA LEU A 251 -6.79 -3.95 -9.28
C LEU A 251 -7.08 -2.75 -8.38
N ILE A 252 -6.17 -2.40 -7.46
CA ILE A 252 -6.34 -1.20 -6.62
C ILE A 252 -6.53 0.04 -7.50
N THR A 253 -5.68 0.22 -8.52
CA THR A 253 -5.75 1.38 -9.41
C THR A 253 -7.10 1.48 -10.12
N LEU A 254 -7.54 0.36 -10.71
CA LEU A 254 -8.80 0.28 -11.44
C LEU A 254 -10.00 0.55 -10.51
N HIS A 255 -10.02 -0.10 -9.35
CA HIS A 255 -11.08 0.06 -8.37
C HIS A 255 -11.17 1.49 -7.84
N MET A 256 -10.04 2.11 -7.53
CA MET A 256 -10.02 3.50 -7.05
C MET A 256 -10.45 4.49 -8.13
N PHE A 257 -10.13 4.22 -9.41
CA PHE A 257 -10.66 4.98 -10.53
C PHE A 257 -12.19 4.84 -10.63
N VAL A 258 -12.71 3.61 -10.64
CA VAL A 258 -14.16 3.32 -10.69
C VAL A 258 -14.90 3.98 -9.52
N TYR A 259 -14.37 3.83 -8.30
CA TYR A 259 -14.92 4.46 -7.09
C TYR A 259 -14.99 5.98 -7.22
N THR A 260 -13.95 6.60 -7.77
CA THR A 260 -13.88 8.05 -7.97
C THR A 260 -14.97 8.53 -8.94
N VAL A 261 -15.14 7.83 -10.07
CA VAL A 261 -16.18 8.15 -11.07
C VAL A 261 -17.58 8.02 -10.46
N ARG A 262 -17.86 6.91 -9.77
CA ARG A 262 -19.14 6.69 -9.08
C ARG A 262 -19.42 7.73 -8.01
N LEU A 263 -18.40 8.11 -7.23
CA LEU A 263 -18.56 9.10 -6.17
C LEU A 263 -18.85 10.49 -6.75
N MET A 264 -18.22 10.86 -7.86
CA MET A 264 -18.51 12.11 -8.56
C MET A 264 -19.93 12.15 -9.13
N ALA A 265 -20.39 11.05 -9.74
CA ALA A 265 -21.75 10.93 -10.25
C ALA A 265 -22.78 11.06 -9.12
N ALA A 266 -22.62 10.29 -8.05
CA ALA A 266 -23.53 10.32 -6.90
C ALA A 266 -23.50 11.69 -6.19
N THR A 267 -22.32 12.32 -6.04
CA THR A 267 -22.22 13.66 -5.44
C THR A 267 -22.95 14.70 -6.27
N THR A 268 -22.85 14.62 -7.60
CA THR A 268 -23.55 15.54 -8.51
C THR A 268 -25.06 15.36 -8.42
N ASP A 269 -25.53 14.11 -8.33
CA ASP A 269 -26.96 13.82 -8.17
C ASP A 269 -27.49 14.33 -6.82
N LEU A 270 -26.75 14.11 -5.73
CA LEU A 270 -27.07 14.65 -4.40
C LEU A 270 -27.14 16.18 -4.43
N ALA A 271 -26.16 16.86 -5.06
CA ALA A 271 -26.14 18.30 -5.14
C ALA A 271 -27.29 18.88 -5.98
N ARG A 272 -27.75 18.13 -7.00
CA ARG A 272 -28.84 18.53 -7.89
C ARG A 272 -30.22 18.33 -7.26
N THR A 273 -30.42 17.21 -6.57
CA THR A 273 -31.74 16.80 -6.06
C THR A 273 -31.95 17.14 -4.58
N GLY A 274 -30.87 17.26 -3.81
CA GLY A 274 -30.92 17.37 -2.35
C GLY A 274 -31.23 16.04 -1.64
N GLU A 275 -31.42 14.95 -2.39
CA GLU A 275 -31.77 13.63 -1.86
C GLU A 275 -30.56 12.69 -1.86
N LEU A 276 -30.49 11.78 -0.89
CA LEU A 276 -29.40 10.80 -0.80
C LEU A 276 -29.51 9.78 -1.96
N PRO A 277 -28.55 9.75 -2.91
CA PRO A 277 -28.57 8.84 -4.05
C PRO A 277 -28.51 7.38 -3.59
N ALA A 278 -29.08 6.46 -4.38
CA ALA A 278 -29.09 5.03 -4.05
C ALA A 278 -27.68 4.48 -3.77
N ALA A 279 -26.69 4.90 -4.55
CA ALA A 279 -25.28 4.50 -4.42
C ALA A 279 -24.64 4.88 -3.06
N MET A 280 -25.18 5.88 -2.36
CA MET A 280 -24.72 6.34 -1.05
C MET A 280 -25.52 5.75 0.12
N ARG A 281 -26.54 4.94 -0.16
CA ARG A 281 -27.33 4.28 0.88
C ARG A 281 -26.60 3.02 1.36
N HIS A 282 -26.86 2.62 2.60
CA HIS A 282 -26.29 1.38 3.18
C HIS A 282 -26.92 0.09 2.64
N ASP A 283 -27.90 0.19 1.72
CA ASP A 283 -28.47 -0.97 1.06
C ASP A 283 -27.50 -1.52 0.03
N LEU A 284 -26.94 -2.70 0.32
CA LEU A 284 -25.99 -3.39 -0.55
C LEU A 284 -26.66 -4.00 -1.81
N ASN A 285 -27.99 -3.95 -1.92
CA ASN A 285 -28.73 -4.50 -3.06
C ASN A 285 -28.96 -3.47 -4.19
N GLY A 286 -28.60 -2.20 -3.99
CA GLY A 286 -28.74 -1.16 -5.00
C GLY A 286 -27.67 -1.26 -6.09
N ASN A 287 -28.08 -1.22 -7.36
CA ASN A 287 -27.14 -1.03 -8.47
C ASN A 287 -26.38 0.29 -8.31
N VAL A 288 -25.05 0.23 -8.37
CA VAL A 288 -24.21 1.42 -8.31
C VAL A 288 -23.89 1.89 -9.73
N GLU A 289 -24.62 2.92 -10.17
CA GLU A 289 -24.34 3.62 -11.40
C GLU A 289 -23.19 4.66 -11.22
N PRO A 290 -22.39 4.93 -12.27
CA PRO A 290 -22.38 4.25 -13.55
C PRO A 290 -21.78 2.84 -13.46
N GLN A 291 -22.35 1.90 -14.21
CA GLN A 291 -21.64 0.66 -14.56
C GLN A 291 -20.56 0.98 -15.59
N LEU A 292 -19.29 0.79 -15.22
CA LEU A 292 -18.17 0.94 -16.14
C LEU A 292 -17.92 -0.39 -16.83
N TYR A 293 -18.41 -0.51 -18.07
CA TYR A 293 -18.16 -1.66 -18.94
C TYR A 293 -16.92 -1.39 -19.81
N VAL A 294 -15.99 -2.34 -19.81
CA VAL A 294 -14.85 -2.34 -20.73
C VAL A 294 -15.01 -3.55 -21.65
N ASP A 295 -15.33 -3.30 -22.92
CA ASP A 295 -15.38 -4.34 -23.94
C ASP A 295 -13.96 -4.72 -24.38
N PHE A 296 -13.53 -5.93 -24.00
CA PHE A 296 -12.26 -6.51 -24.47
C PHE A 296 -12.40 -7.34 -25.75
N THR A 297 -13.61 -7.49 -26.29
CA THR A 297 -13.90 -8.35 -27.43
C THR A 297 -13.82 -7.63 -28.78
N ARG A 298 -13.70 -6.29 -28.79
CA ARG A 298 -13.69 -5.43 -30.01
C ARG A 298 -14.93 -5.63 -30.91
N HIS A 299 -15.99 -6.26 -30.42
CA HIS A 299 -17.23 -6.40 -31.17
C HIS A 299 -18.14 -5.21 -30.82
N ARG A 300 -18.07 -4.16 -31.65
CA ARG A 300 -19.07 -3.08 -31.66
C ARG A 300 -20.22 -3.43 -32.60
#